data_AF-A0A7X7F1K3-F1
#
_entry.id   AF-A0A7X7F1K3-F1
#
_cell.length_a   1.000
_cell.length_b   1.000
_cell.length_c   1.000
_cell.angle_alpha   90.00
_cell.angle_beta   90.00
_cell.angle_gamma   90.00
#
_symmetry.space_group_name_H-M   'P 1'
#
loop_
_entity.id
_entity.type
_entity.pdbx_description
1 polymer ?
#
loop_
_entity_poly.entity_id
_entity_poly.type
_entity_poly.pdbx_seq_one_letter_code
_entity_poly.pdbx_strand_id
1 'polypeptide(L)'
;MSKSYGNTLEVFEEPGPLKKKIMRITTDSRPMEQSKEPETDHLFQLYSLFATGAARDEMAGVYRRGGFGYGDVKKKLAEAAANYFADARRRRAELEAQPDRVRQILADGAARARKKAADVLLRAQRACGVKPRPLD
;
A
#
# COMPACT_ATOMS: atom_id res chain seq x y z
N MET A 1 6.06 -4.98 -6.89
CA MET A 1 4.74 -5.57 -7.19
C MET A 1 4.07 -4.73 -8.26
N SER A 2 3.41 -5.36 -9.24
CA SER A 2 2.69 -4.68 -10.32
C SER A 2 1.35 -5.37 -10.59
N LYS A 3 0.31 -4.58 -10.86
CA LYS A 3 -1.02 -5.10 -11.25
C LYS A 3 -0.94 -5.97 -12.50
N SER A 4 -0.11 -5.58 -13.47
CA SER A 4 0.08 -6.34 -14.72
C SER A 4 0.68 -7.73 -14.52
N TYR A 5 1.41 -7.95 -13.43
CA TYR A 5 2.00 -9.25 -13.10
C TYR A 5 1.13 -10.08 -12.16
N GLY A 6 -0.03 -9.57 -11.74
CA GLY A 6 -0.93 -10.28 -10.83
C GLY A 6 -0.31 -10.60 -9.47
N ASN A 7 0.73 -9.87 -9.06
CA ASN A 7 1.50 -10.15 -7.84
C ASN A 7 1.33 -9.07 -6.76
N THR A 8 0.19 -8.36 -6.76
CA THR A 8 -0.11 -7.31 -5.80
C THR A 8 -0.81 -7.84 -4.55
N LEU A 9 -0.51 -7.20 -3.42
CA LEU A 9 -1.35 -7.20 -2.22
C LEU A 9 -2.09 -5.87 -2.21
N GLU A 10 -3.41 -5.88 -2.40
CA GLU A 10 -4.17 -4.63 -2.53
C GLU A 10 -4.43 -4.02 -1.15
N VAL A 11 -4.22 -2.70 -1.00
CA VAL A 11 -4.25 -1.99 0.29
C VAL A 11 -5.58 -2.11 1.01
N PHE A 12 -6.68 -2.03 0.26
CA PHE A 12 -8.05 -2.07 0.78
C PHE A 12 -8.72 -3.42 0.54
N GLU A 13 -7.95 -4.48 0.30
CA GLU A 13 -8.49 -5.81 0.20
C GLU A 13 -9.01 -6.31 1.54
N GLU A 14 -10.12 -7.04 1.51
CA GLU A 14 -10.68 -7.66 2.71
C GLU A 14 -9.68 -8.66 3.33
N PRO A 15 -9.66 -8.82 4.67
CA PRO A 15 -8.67 -9.67 5.34
C PRO A 15 -8.62 -11.12 4.83
N GLY A 16 -9.77 -11.69 4.47
CA GLY A 16 -9.86 -13.06 3.94
C GLY A 16 -9.13 -13.22 2.58
N PRO A 17 -9.53 -12.48 1.54
CA PRO A 17 -8.83 -12.47 0.26
C PRO A 17 -7.34 -12.08 0.36
N LEU A 18 -7.00 -11.07 1.18
CA LEU A 18 -5.61 -10.65 1.40
C LEU A 18 -4.79 -11.81 1.98
N LYS A 19 -5.30 -12.49 3.01
CA LYS A 19 -4.67 -13.66 3.62
C LYS A 19 -4.44 -14.76 2.57
N LYS A 20 -5.42 -15.05 1.70
CA LYS A 20 -5.27 -16.04 0.63
C LYS A 20 -4.12 -15.69 -0.32
N LYS A 21 -3.96 -14.41 -0.71
CA LYS A 21 -2.83 -13.97 -1.55
C LYS A 21 -1.50 -14.12 -0.84
N ILE A 22 -1.40 -13.70 0.42
CA ILE A 22 -0.19 -13.83 1.23
C ILE A 22 0.21 -15.30 1.39
N MET A 23 -0.77 -16.19 1.61
CA MET A 23 -0.50 -17.63 1.71
C MET A 23 0.12 -18.23 0.44
N ARG A 24 -0.20 -17.66 -0.74
CA ARG A 24 0.30 -18.09 -2.06
C ARG A 24 1.68 -17.54 -2.42
N ILE A 25 2.26 -16.65 -1.60
CA ILE A 25 3.59 -16.11 -1.87
C ILE A 25 4.60 -17.27 -1.93
N THR A 26 5.35 -17.37 -3.03
CA THR A 26 6.33 -18.44 -3.23
C THR A 26 7.52 -18.26 -2.31
N THR A 27 7.88 -19.31 -1.56
CA THR A 27 9.08 -19.36 -0.73
C THR A 27 10.03 -20.42 -1.27
N ASP A 28 11.26 -20.46 -0.76
CA ASP A 28 12.16 -21.56 -1.07
C ASP A 28 11.80 -22.85 -0.32
N SER A 29 12.54 -23.93 -0.64
CA SER A 29 12.35 -25.28 -0.12
C SER A 29 13.34 -25.65 0.99
N ARG A 30 13.97 -24.66 1.66
CA ARG A 30 14.91 -24.95 2.76
C ARG A 30 14.20 -25.64 3.93
N PRO A 31 14.83 -26.63 4.60
CA PRO A 31 14.27 -27.26 5.80
C PRO A 31 13.90 -26.25 6.89
N MET A 32 12.95 -26.60 7.75
CA MET A 32 12.49 -25.69 8.79
C MET A 32 13.59 -25.39 9.82
N GLU A 33 14.41 -26.39 10.13
CA GLU A 33 15.53 -26.36 11.07
C GLU A 33 16.66 -25.44 10.60
N GLN A 34 16.78 -25.25 9.28
CA GLN A 34 17.82 -24.40 8.71
C GLN A 34 17.54 -22.92 9.00
N SER A 35 18.56 -22.22 9.50
CA SER A 35 18.56 -20.77 9.63
C SER A 35 18.42 -20.08 8.27
N LYS A 36 17.81 -18.91 8.26
CA LYS A 36 17.50 -18.15 7.05
C LYS A 36 17.90 -16.70 7.27
N GLU A 37 18.49 -16.06 6.26
CA GLU A 37 18.87 -14.65 6.32
C GLU A 37 17.62 -13.77 6.11
N PRO A 38 17.10 -13.10 7.16
CA PRO A 38 15.84 -12.35 7.09
C PRO A 38 15.86 -11.29 5.99
N GLU A 39 16.98 -10.59 5.85
CA GLU A 39 17.17 -9.45 4.96
C GLU A 39 17.08 -9.84 3.48
N THR A 40 17.26 -11.12 3.15
CA THR A 40 17.13 -11.66 1.78
C THR A 40 15.74 -12.25 1.49
N ASP A 41 14.91 -12.43 2.51
CA ASP A 41 13.62 -13.12 2.39
C ASP A 41 12.47 -12.12 2.26
N HIS A 42 11.72 -12.22 1.16
CA HIS A 42 10.67 -11.26 0.84
C HIS A 42 9.47 -11.32 1.82
N LEU A 43 9.22 -12.45 2.51
CA LEU A 43 8.18 -12.48 3.55
C LEU A 43 8.60 -11.65 4.76
N PHE A 44 9.86 -11.73 5.17
CA PHE A 44 10.39 -10.91 6.23
C PHE A 44 10.40 -9.42 5.85
N GLN A 45 10.83 -9.10 4.63
CA GLN A 45 10.80 -7.73 4.11
C GLN A 45 9.37 -7.16 4.11
N LEU A 46 8.39 -7.92 3.64
CA LEU A 46 6.98 -7.50 3.65
C LEU A 46 6.44 -7.34 5.07
N TYR A 47 6.75 -8.28 5.98
CA TYR A 47 6.34 -8.20 7.38
C TYR A 47 6.90 -6.96 8.06
N SER A 48 8.16 -6.62 7.78
CA SER A 48 8.86 -5.46 8.34
C SER A 48 8.24 -4.12 7.95
N LEU A 49 7.43 -4.05 6.89
CA LEU A 49 6.70 -2.83 6.50
C LEU A 49 5.54 -2.51 7.46
N PHE A 50 5.05 -3.50 8.21
CA PHE A 50 3.87 -3.37 9.07
C PHE A 50 4.18 -3.63 10.55
N ALA A 51 5.26 -4.37 10.84
CA ALA A 51 5.64 -4.72 12.20
C ALA A 51 6.27 -3.55 12.95
N THR A 52 6.10 -3.54 14.28
CA THR A 52 6.88 -2.65 15.16
C THR A 52 8.35 -3.07 15.16
N GLY A 53 9.26 -2.18 15.61
CA GLY A 53 10.69 -2.52 15.73
C GLY A 53 10.94 -3.79 16.53
N ALA A 54 10.31 -3.91 17.71
CA ALA A 54 10.42 -5.09 18.56
C ALA A 54 9.90 -6.38 17.87
N ALA A 55 8.74 -6.30 17.20
CA ALA A 55 8.17 -7.46 16.51
C ALA A 55 8.98 -7.87 15.27
N ARG A 56 9.64 -6.91 14.61
CA ARG A 56 10.59 -7.14 13.53
C ARG A 56 11.84 -7.86 14.05
N ASP A 57 12.42 -7.39 15.15
CA ASP A 57 13.63 -7.97 15.74
C ASP A 57 13.37 -9.40 16.25
N GLU A 58 12.21 -9.63 16.86
CA GLU A 58 11.76 -10.97 17.26
C GLU A 58 11.70 -11.92 16.05
N MET A 59 11.05 -11.48 14.97
CA MET A 59 10.94 -12.26 13.73
C MET A 59 12.32 -12.51 13.11
N ALA A 60 13.22 -11.52 13.11
CA ALA A 60 14.58 -11.69 12.63
C ALA A 60 15.32 -12.75 13.45
N GLY A 61 15.11 -12.76 14.77
CA GLY A 61 15.61 -13.81 15.65
C GLY A 61 15.07 -15.20 15.30
N VAL A 62 13.77 -15.32 14.99
CA VAL A 62 13.16 -16.59 14.52
C VAL A 62 13.85 -17.06 13.22
N TYR A 63 14.05 -16.16 12.27
CA TYR A 63 14.71 -16.46 11.00
C TYR A 63 16.14 -16.98 11.21
N ARG A 64 16.93 -16.28 12.03
CA ARG A 64 18.33 -16.64 12.30
C ARG A 64 18.46 -17.92 13.13
N ARG A 65 17.51 -18.22 14.01
CA ARG A 65 17.50 -19.49 14.77
C ARG A 65 17.10 -20.69 13.91
N GLY A 66 16.23 -20.51 12.93
CA GLY A 66 15.55 -21.63 12.27
C GLY A 66 14.48 -22.24 13.19
N GLY A 67 13.99 -23.42 12.82
CA GLY A 67 12.91 -24.13 13.51
C GLY A 67 11.51 -23.57 13.23
N PHE A 68 11.30 -22.93 12.08
CA PHE A 68 10.00 -22.34 11.72
C PHE A 68 9.56 -22.73 10.31
N GLY A 69 8.24 -22.79 10.12
CA GLY A 69 7.61 -22.93 8.81
C GLY A 69 7.22 -21.57 8.21
N TYR A 70 7.42 -21.40 6.91
CA TYR A 70 6.99 -20.20 6.19
C TYR A 70 5.48 -19.89 6.33
N GLY A 71 4.67 -20.92 6.58
CA GLY A 71 3.24 -20.74 6.85
C GLY A 71 2.97 -19.84 8.05
N ASP A 72 3.80 -19.88 9.09
CA ASP A 72 3.59 -19.08 10.29
C ASP A 72 4.01 -17.63 10.09
N VAL A 73 5.09 -17.39 9.34
CA VAL A 73 5.47 -16.03 8.90
C VAL A 73 4.37 -15.42 8.03
N LYS A 74 3.81 -16.19 7.09
CA LYS A 74 2.70 -15.74 6.24
C LYS A 74 1.45 -15.38 7.05
N LYS A 75 1.13 -16.13 8.12
CA LYS A 75 0.02 -15.79 9.03
C LYS A 75 0.30 -14.48 9.76
N LYS A 76 1.49 -14.32 10.35
CA LYS A 76 1.89 -13.08 11.04
C LYS A 76 1.88 -11.86 10.10
N LEU A 77 2.35 -12.03 8.85
CA LEU A 77 2.26 -10.99 7.82
C LEU A 77 0.81 -10.62 7.48
N ALA A 78 -0.07 -11.60 7.30
CA ALA A 78 -1.47 -11.34 7.01
C ALA A 78 -2.18 -10.58 8.14
N GLU A 79 -1.90 -10.95 9.39
CA GLU A 79 -2.42 -10.25 10.56
C GLU A 79 -1.87 -8.82 10.68
N ALA A 80 -0.55 -8.64 10.57
CA ALA A 80 0.07 -7.33 10.65
C ALA A 80 -0.46 -6.37 9.56
N ALA A 81 -0.54 -6.83 8.32
CA ALA A 81 -1.08 -6.05 7.21
C ALA A 81 -2.58 -5.73 7.38
N ALA A 82 -3.37 -6.70 7.87
CA ALA A 82 -4.78 -6.48 8.15
C ALA A 82 -4.96 -5.42 9.25
N ASN A 83 -4.22 -5.51 10.35
CA ASN A 83 -4.33 -4.56 11.45
C ASN A 83 -3.87 -3.15 11.04
N TYR A 84 -2.75 -3.05 10.32
CA TYR A 84 -2.20 -1.77 9.86
C TYR A 84 -3.21 -0.97 9.02
N PHE A 85 -3.94 -1.63 8.11
CA PHE A 85 -4.91 -0.97 7.24
C PHE A 85 -6.36 -0.95 7.79
N ALA A 86 -6.60 -1.42 9.01
CA ALA A 86 -7.96 -1.53 9.55
C ALA A 86 -8.69 -0.17 9.58
N ASP A 87 -8.04 0.86 10.12
CA ASP A 87 -8.60 2.21 10.18
C ASP A 87 -8.80 2.82 8.78
N ALA A 88 -7.83 2.61 7.89
CA ALA A 88 -7.91 3.11 6.52
C ALA A 88 -9.05 2.44 5.73
N ARG A 89 -9.28 1.13 5.91
CA ARG A 89 -10.41 0.40 5.33
C ARG A 89 -11.75 0.91 5.88
N ARG A 90 -11.86 1.12 7.19
CA ARG A 90 -13.06 1.72 7.80
C ARG A 90 -13.35 3.09 7.19
N ARG A 91 -12.33 3.96 7.10
CA ARG A 91 -12.48 5.31 6.54
C ARG A 91 -12.85 5.29 5.06
N ARG A 92 -12.29 4.35 4.28
CA ARG A 92 -12.69 4.15 2.89
C ARG A 92 -14.16 3.76 2.79
N ALA A 93 -14.62 2.79 3.58
CA ALA A 93 -16.02 2.37 3.58
C ALA A 93 -16.97 3.53 3.96
N GLU A 94 -16.61 4.36 4.94
CA GLU A 94 -17.36 5.59 5.29
C GLU A 94 -17.47 6.56 4.10
N LEU A 95 -16.39 6.74 3.33
CA LEU A 95 -16.37 7.63 2.17
C LEU A 95 -17.12 7.04 0.97
N GLU A 96 -17.04 5.73 0.76
CA GLU A 96 -17.78 5.02 -0.29
C GLU A 96 -19.29 5.08 -0.06
N ALA A 97 -19.73 5.09 1.19
CA ALA A 97 -21.14 5.32 1.56
C ALA A 97 -21.59 6.79 1.35
N GLN A 98 -20.67 7.72 1.10
CA GLN A 98 -20.93 9.16 0.94
C GLN A 98 -20.32 9.73 -0.35
N PRO A 99 -20.77 9.29 -1.54
CA PRO A 99 -20.17 9.69 -2.82
C PRO A 99 -20.23 11.21 -3.08
N ASP A 100 -21.26 11.91 -2.60
CA ASP A 100 -21.34 13.38 -2.72
C ASP A 100 -20.25 14.10 -1.93
N ARG A 101 -19.92 13.60 -0.74
CA ARG A 101 -18.80 14.13 0.04
C ARG A 101 -17.47 13.97 -0.70
N VAL A 102 -17.27 12.82 -1.35
CA VAL A 102 -16.07 12.60 -2.18
C VAL A 102 -16.04 13.57 -3.35
N ARG A 103 -17.17 13.77 -4.06
CA ARG A 103 -17.30 14.76 -5.13
C ARG A 103 -16.97 16.17 -4.67
N GLN A 104 -17.48 16.58 -3.50
CA GLN A 104 -17.21 17.90 -2.93
C GLN A 104 -15.71 18.09 -2.63
N ILE A 105 -15.07 17.12 -1.97
CA ILE A 105 -13.63 17.17 -1.68
C ILE A 105 -12.81 17.31 -2.98
N LEU A 106 -13.18 16.58 -4.03
CA LEU A 106 -12.54 16.67 -5.34
C LEU A 106 -12.79 18.02 -6.02
N ALA A 107 -14.01 18.56 -5.94
CA ALA A 107 -14.36 19.86 -6.51
C ALA A 107 -13.58 21.00 -5.84
N ASP A 108 -13.45 20.98 -4.50
CA ASP A 108 -12.66 21.95 -3.74
C ASP A 108 -11.18 21.88 -4.12
N GLY A 109 -10.64 20.66 -4.28
CA GLY A 109 -9.29 20.44 -4.78
C GLY A 109 -9.08 20.99 -6.18
N ALA A 110 -10.03 20.72 -7.09
CA ALA A 110 -10.01 21.18 -8.46
C ALA A 110 -10.09 22.72 -8.54
N ALA A 111 -10.89 23.38 -7.70
CA ALA A 111 -10.97 24.84 -7.65
C ALA A 111 -9.62 25.47 -7.26
N ARG A 112 -8.97 24.94 -6.22
CA ARG A 112 -7.62 25.39 -5.80
C ARG A 112 -6.58 25.17 -6.89
N ALA A 113 -6.59 23.98 -7.51
CA ALA A 113 -5.66 23.65 -8.60
C ALA A 113 -5.89 24.55 -9.83
N ARG A 114 -7.15 24.79 -10.21
CA ARG A 114 -7.53 25.62 -11.36
C ARG A 114 -7.05 27.06 -11.20
N LYS A 115 -7.13 27.64 -10.00
CA LYS A 115 -6.59 28.98 -9.73
C LYS A 115 -5.10 29.06 -10.08
N LYS A 116 -4.30 28.10 -9.60
CA LYS A 116 -2.86 28.07 -9.91
C LYS A 116 -2.58 27.77 -11.37
N ALA A 117 -3.33 26.86 -11.97
CA ALA A 117 -3.20 26.50 -13.37
C ALA A 117 -3.53 27.68 -14.31
N ALA A 118 -4.53 28.50 -13.96
CA ALA A 118 -4.89 29.69 -14.71
C ALA A 118 -3.72 30.70 -14.79
N ASP A 119 -3.02 30.95 -13.67
CA ASP A 119 -1.84 31.83 -13.67
C ASP A 119 -0.72 31.31 -14.59
N VAL A 120 -0.49 30.00 -14.58
CA VAL A 120 0.54 29.37 -15.42
C VAL A 120 0.12 29.42 -16.89
N LEU A 121 -1.13 29.07 -17.19
CA LEU A 121 -1.69 29.09 -18.54
C LEU A 121 -1.64 30.50 -19.14
N LEU A 122 -1.99 31.53 -18.36
CA LEU A 122 -1.92 32.91 -18.81
C LEU A 122 -0.50 33.33 -19.21
N ARG A 123 0.51 32.96 -18.41
CA ARG A 123 1.92 33.22 -18.74
C ARG A 123 2.36 32.50 -20.02
N ALA A 124 1.98 31.23 -20.15
CA ALA A 124 2.28 30.44 -21.35
C ALA A 124 1.60 31.03 -22.61
N GLN A 125 0.33 31.42 -22.51
CA GLN A 125 -0.42 32.07 -23.58
C GLN A 125 0.27 33.36 -24.03
N ARG A 126 0.67 34.23 -23.09
CA ARG A 126 1.41 35.46 -23.39
C ARG A 126 2.75 35.18 -24.08
N ALA A 127 3.51 34.20 -23.59
CA ALA A 127 4.80 33.84 -24.17
C ALA A 127 4.67 33.27 -25.60
N CYS A 128 3.59 32.53 -25.87
CA CYS A 128 3.34 31.91 -27.17
C CYS A 128 2.49 32.77 -28.12
N GLY A 129 2.14 34.01 -27.76
CA GLY A 129 1.32 34.90 -28.59
C GLY A 129 -0.16 34.48 -28.71
N VAL A 130 -0.65 33.59 -27.84
CA VAL A 130 -2.04 33.16 -27.80
C VAL A 130 -2.86 34.15 -26.96
N LYS A 131 -3.95 34.69 -27.52
CA LYS A 131 -4.84 35.58 -26.76
C LYS A 131 -5.57 34.80 -25.65
N PRO A 132 -5.51 35.25 -24.38
CA PRO A 132 -6.27 34.66 -23.30
C PRO A 132 -7.78 34.83 -23.58
N ARG A 133 -8.54 33.75 -23.48
CA ARG A 133 -10.01 33.80 -23.44
C ARG A 133 -10.43 33.97 -21.97
N PRO A 134 -11.48 34.75 -21.66
CA PRO A 134 -12.05 34.78 -20.32
C PRO A 134 -12.35 33.35 -19.85
N LEU A 135 -12.02 33.05 -18.59
CA LEU A 135 -12.45 31.82 -17.94
C LEU A 135 -13.83 32.11 -17.34
N ASP A 136 -14.87 31.62 -18.01
CA ASP A 136 -16.24 31.58 -17.48
C ASP A 136 -16.32 30.65 -16.26
#